data_AF-A0A959PLI3-F1
#
_entry.id   AF-A0A959PLI3-F1
#
_cell.length_a   1.000
_cell.length_b   1.000
_cell.length_c   1.000
_cell.angle_alpha   90.00
_cell.angle_beta   90.00
_cell.angle_gamma   90.00
#
_symmetry.space_group_name_H-M   'P 1'
#
loop_
_entity.id
_entity.type
_entity.pdbx_description
1 polymer ?
#
loop_
_entity_poly.entity_id
_entity_poly.type
_entity_poly.pdbx_seq_one_letter_code
_entity_poly.pdbx_strand_id
1 'polypeptide(L)'
;MKTIVSVIFYLSSNLLIGQNLTGIWTCDDGGTYYIKQNSNDLWWYGDGGTNWRNVFRGKIHGNTIFGEWSDVPSGIQRNSGALTLEITNSNKLTTSWTSGNFGGKIWTRGNSKTQPNKYNSPAGTWQSTYGDITFNIQGNRIVGTYQYHDGKIEGTLTGNVLKGTWQQDNGHGEISITFNKDFTDFSTVYLWNGKTFTEWTGNRD
;
A
#
# COMPACT_ATOMS: atom_id res chain seq x y z
N MET A 1 -38.36 17.88 25.81
CA MET A 1 -38.21 16.48 25.38
C MET A 1 -36.88 16.33 24.68
N LYS A 2 -36.00 15.45 25.18
CA LYS A 2 -34.71 15.16 24.56
C LYS A 2 -34.96 14.13 23.44
N THR A 3 -34.79 14.53 22.19
CA THR A 3 -34.84 13.59 21.06
C THR A 3 -33.53 12.81 21.06
N ILE A 4 -33.64 11.50 21.27
CA ILE A 4 -32.53 10.55 21.18
C ILE A 4 -32.20 10.40 19.69
N VAL A 5 -31.01 10.83 19.28
CA VAL A 5 -30.45 10.45 17.98
C VAL A 5 -29.78 9.09 18.18
N SER A 6 -30.43 8.04 17.69
CA SER A 6 -29.84 6.71 17.61
C SER A 6 -28.72 6.71 16.57
N VAL A 7 -27.47 6.72 17.05
CA VAL A 7 -26.31 6.43 16.21
C VAL A 7 -26.29 4.93 15.98
N ILE A 8 -26.68 4.50 14.80
CA ILE A 8 -26.54 3.12 14.35
C ILE A 8 -25.04 2.89 14.09
N PHE A 9 -24.39 2.12 14.95
CA PHE A 9 -23.08 1.55 14.65
C PHE A 9 -23.29 0.41 13.66
N TYR A 10 -22.95 0.62 12.39
CA TYR A 10 -22.71 -0.50 11.49
C TYR A 10 -21.48 -1.25 12.02
N LEU A 11 -21.69 -2.49 12.48
CA LEU A 11 -20.61 -3.47 12.54
C LEU A 11 -20.21 -3.75 11.10
N SER A 12 -19.26 -2.97 10.56
CA SER A 12 -18.62 -3.35 9.31
C SER A 12 -17.88 -4.65 9.57
N SER A 13 -18.36 -5.75 8.99
CA SER A 13 -17.49 -6.85 8.64
C SER A 13 -16.29 -6.23 7.91
N ASN A 14 -15.09 -6.45 8.43
CA ASN A 14 -13.87 -6.00 7.78
C ASN A 14 -13.75 -6.76 6.45
N LEU A 15 -14.38 -6.24 5.40
CA LEU A 15 -14.02 -6.60 4.05
C LEU A 15 -12.53 -6.23 3.93
N LEU A 16 -11.65 -7.21 3.85
CA LEU A 16 -10.23 -7.02 3.53
C LEU A 16 -10.12 -6.53 2.08
N ILE A 17 -10.56 -5.30 1.81
CA ILE A 17 -10.26 -4.60 0.57
C ILE A 17 -8.78 -4.18 0.65
N GLY A 18 -7.96 -4.84 -0.16
CA GLY A 18 -6.69 -4.34 -0.68
C GLY A 18 -5.55 -4.13 0.31
N GLN A 19 -5.21 -5.11 1.16
CA GLN A 19 -3.91 -5.06 1.83
C GLN A 19 -2.80 -5.13 0.78
N ASN A 20 -1.97 -4.09 0.69
CA ASN A 20 -0.77 -4.09 -0.14
C ASN A 20 0.32 -4.94 0.53
N LEU A 21 0.62 -6.09 -0.05
CA LEU A 21 1.65 -7.03 0.41
C LEU A 21 3.04 -6.72 -0.13
N THR A 22 3.16 -5.75 -1.05
CA THR A 22 4.45 -5.33 -1.63
C THR A 22 5.40 -4.90 -0.53
N GLY A 23 6.66 -5.35 -0.60
CA GLY A 23 7.70 -4.98 0.35
C GLY A 23 8.73 -6.08 0.58
N ILE A 24 9.59 -5.86 1.58
CA ILE A 24 10.61 -6.83 1.99
C ILE A 24 10.13 -7.56 3.24
N TRP A 25 10.21 -8.87 3.18
CA TRP A 25 9.76 -9.79 4.21
C TRP A 25 10.91 -10.71 4.62
N THR A 26 11.00 -11.03 5.89
CA THR A 26 11.90 -12.08 6.39
C THR A 26 11.08 -13.30 6.74
N CYS A 27 11.62 -14.49 6.48
CA CYS A 27 10.98 -15.74 6.83
C CYS A 27 11.77 -16.48 7.92
N ASP A 28 11.12 -17.41 8.59
CA ASP A 28 11.71 -18.27 9.63
C ASP A 28 12.68 -19.32 9.09
N ASP A 29 12.80 -19.48 7.78
CA ASP A 29 13.88 -20.25 7.12
C ASP A 29 15.19 -19.46 6.93
N GLY A 30 15.23 -18.22 7.43
CA GLY A 30 16.37 -17.31 7.30
C GLY A 30 16.42 -16.54 5.98
N GLY A 31 15.46 -16.73 5.08
CA GLY A 31 15.38 -16.06 3.79
C GLY A 31 14.83 -14.63 3.86
N THR A 32 15.27 -13.81 2.91
CA THR A 32 14.67 -12.49 2.61
C THR A 32 13.85 -12.57 1.33
N TYR A 33 12.62 -12.08 1.36
CA TYR A 33 11.65 -12.17 0.28
C TYR A 33 11.23 -10.77 -0.17
N TYR A 34 11.38 -10.51 -1.47
CA TYR A 34 11.01 -9.26 -2.12
C TYR A 34 9.68 -9.48 -2.81
N ILE A 35 8.60 -9.11 -2.13
CA ILE A 35 7.22 -9.34 -2.58
C ILE A 35 6.75 -8.15 -3.41
N LYS A 36 6.13 -8.42 -4.57
CA LYS A 36 5.42 -7.44 -5.39
C LYS A 36 3.99 -7.94 -5.62
N GLN A 37 3.03 -7.13 -5.23
CA GLN A 37 1.62 -7.34 -5.53
C GLN A 37 1.17 -6.41 -6.66
N ASN A 38 0.49 -6.98 -7.65
CA ASN A 38 -0.18 -6.27 -8.74
C ASN A 38 -1.64 -6.71 -8.77
N SER A 39 -2.54 -5.92 -8.17
CA SER A 39 -3.94 -6.34 -7.98
C SER A 39 -4.00 -7.70 -7.24
N ASN A 40 -4.53 -8.74 -7.89
CA ASN A 40 -4.61 -10.10 -7.36
C ASN A 40 -3.42 -10.99 -7.73
N ASP A 41 -2.44 -10.51 -8.50
CA ASP A 41 -1.20 -11.22 -8.75
C ASP A 41 -0.17 -10.91 -7.66
N LEU A 42 0.53 -11.93 -7.18
CA LEU A 42 1.65 -11.78 -6.25
C LEU A 42 2.88 -12.50 -6.80
N TRP A 43 4.00 -11.80 -6.77
CA TRP A 43 5.29 -12.32 -7.17
C TRP A 43 6.28 -12.16 -6.02
N TRP A 44 7.25 -13.04 -5.93
CA TRP A 44 8.45 -12.74 -5.15
C TRP A 44 9.73 -13.21 -5.80
N TYR A 45 10.81 -12.61 -5.33
CA TYR A 45 12.15 -13.20 -5.32
C TYR A 45 12.52 -13.50 -3.87
N GLY A 46 12.96 -14.73 -3.57
CA GLY A 46 13.46 -15.15 -2.26
C GLY A 46 14.98 -15.36 -2.32
N ASP A 47 15.68 -14.86 -1.30
CA ASP A 47 17.13 -14.96 -1.16
C ASP A 47 17.51 -15.57 0.20
N GLY A 48 17.97 -16.83 0.16
CA GLY A 48 18.55 -17.55 1.29
C GLY A 48 20.08 -17.52 1.30
N GLY A 49 20.70 -16.52 0.66
CA GLY A 49 22.14 -16.38 0.54
C GLY A 49 22.73 -17.34 -0.49
N THR A 50 23.74 -18.13 -0.11
CA THR A 50 24.41 -19.08 -1.01
C THR A 50 23.64 -20.39 -1.20
N ASN A 51 22.69 -20.71 -0.32
CA ASN A 51 22.02 -22.01 -0.31
C ASN A 51 20.92 -22.10 -1.37
N TRP A 52 19.94 -21.21 -1.31
CA TRP A 52 18.80 -21.23 -2.22
C TRP A 52 18.42 -19.80 -2.59
N ARG A 53 17.90 -19.67 -3.81
CA ARG A 53 17.23 -18.48 -4.31
C ARG A 53 16.06 -18.97 -5.10
N ASN A 54 14.87 -18.41 -4.89
CA ASN A 54 13.69 -18.85 -5.61
C ASN A 54 12.87 -17.67 -6.13
N VAL A 55 12.00 -17.99 -7.08
CA VAL A 55 10.92 -17.11 -7.51
C VAL A 55 9.59 -17.77 -7.18
N PHE A 56 8.57 -16.96 -6.95
CA PHE A 56 7.19 -17.41 -6.80
C PHE A 56 6.26 -16.55 -7.62
N ARG A 57 5.20 -17.18 -8.13
CA ARG A 57 4.05 -16.51 -8.72
C ARG A 57 2.78 -17.13 -8.16
N GLY A 58 1.90 -16.29 -7.64
CA GLY A 58 0.61 -16.72 -7.11
C GLY A 58 -0.51 -15.73 -7.33
N LYS A 59 -1.70 -16.14 -6.92
CA LYS A 59 -2.94 -15.37 -6.97
C LYS A 59 -3.48 -15.19 -5.56
N ILE A 60 -3.94 -13.97 -5.27
CA ILE A 60 -4.59 -13.60 -4.02
C ILE A 60 -6.11 -13.80 -4.18
N HIS A 61 -6.71 -14.55 -3.26
CA HIS A 61 -8.15 -14.71 -3.14
C HIS A 61 -8.56 -14.65 -1.67
N GLY A 62 -9.24 -13.57 -1.28
CA GLY A 62 -9.57 -13.31 0.13
C GLY A 62 -8.30 -13.20 0.98
N ASN A 63 -8.17 -14.05 2.00
CA ASN A 63 -6.98 -14.12 2.85
C ASN A 63 -5.97 -15.19 2.39
N THR A 64 -6.13 -15.77 1.20
CA THR A 64 -5.30 -16.88 0.75
C THR A 64 -4.51 -16.49 -0.49
N ILE A 65 -3.25 -16.93 -0.57
CA ILE A 65 -2.39 -16.81 -1.74
C ILE A 65 -2.06 -18.23 -2.18
N PHE A 66 -2.37 -18.59 -3.43
CA PHE A 66 -2.00 -19.89 -4.00
C PHE A 66 -1.10 -19.69 -5.21
N GLY A 67 -0.06 -20.51 -5.36
CA GLY A 67 0.86 -20.38 -6.47
C GLY A 67 1.95 -21.44 -6.52
N GLU A 68 2.94 -21.18 -7.35
CA GLU A 68 4.08 -22.07 -7.58
C GLU A 68 5.39 -21.33 -7.33
N TRP A 69 6.39 -22.08 -6.86
CA TRP A 69 7.74 -21.60 -6.63
C TRP A 69 8.77 -22.49 -7.32
N SER A 70 9.92 -21.91 -7.65
CA SER A 70 11.08 -22.64 -8.18
C SER A 70 12.37 -22.02 -7.72
N ASP A 71 13.31 -22.84 -7.26
CA ASP A 71 14.69 -22.43 -7.10
C ASP A 71 15.31 -22.05 -8.45
N VAL A 72 16.19 -21.05 -8.44
CA VAL A 72 16.89 -20.53 -9.60
C VAL A 72 18.41 -20.75 -9.49
N PRO A 73 19.15 -20.81 -10.62
CA PRO A 73 20.56 -21.23 -10.64
C PRO A 73 21.55 -20.39 -9.81
N SER A 74 21.14 -19.22 -9.32
CA SER A 74 21.97 -18.41 -8.43
C SER A 74 22.13 -19.01 -7.02
N GLY A 75 21.30 -19.97 -6.59
CA GLY A 75 21.53 -20.81 -5.40
C GLY A 75 22.11 -22.18 -5.75
N ILE A 76 22.31 -23.07 -4.76
CA ILE A 76 22.71 -24.48 -4.99
C ILE A 76 21.51 -25.43 -5.14
N GLN A 77 20.35 -25.11 -4.54
CA GLN A 77 19.15 -25.93 -4.63
C GLN A 77 18.43 -25.81 -5.98
N ARG A 78 17.66 -26.83 -6.36
CA ARG A 78 16.95 -26.93 -7.66
C ARG A 78 15.53 -27.46 -7.48
N ASN A 79 14.94 -27.22 -6.31
CA ASN A 79 13.61 -27.69 -6.00
C ASN A 79 12.55 -26.77 -6.62
N SER A 80 11.35 -27.30 -6.77
CA SER A 80 10.17 -26.54 -7.17
C SER A 80 8.92 -27.22 -6.63
N GLY A 81 7.83 -26.46 -6.54
CA GLY A 81 6.58 -26.98 -6.05
C GLY A 81 5.49 -25.93 -5.98
N ALA A 82 4.40 -26.31 -5.36
CA ALA A 82 3.28 -25.42 -5.10
C ALA A 82 3.31 -24.95 -3.63
N LEU A 83 2.77 -23.76 -3.40
CA LEU A 83 2.75 -23.11 -2.10
C LEU A 83 1.43 -22.37 -1.92
N THR A 84 0.79 -22.62 -0.78
CA THR A 84 -0.38 -21.89 -0.32
C THR A 84 -0.03 -21.16 0.96
N LEU A 85 -0.26 -19.85 0.96
CA LEU A 85 -0.04 -18.97 2.10
C LEU A 85 -1.38 -18.41 2.58
N GLU A 86 -1.48 -18.20 3.89
CA GLU A 86 -2.53 -17.44 4.54
C GLU A 86 -2.00 -16.06 4.92
N ILE A 87 -2.77 -15.03 4.57
CA ILE A 87 -2.57 -13.64 4.97
C ILE A 87 -3.19 -13.49 6.36
N THR A 88 -2.37 -13.68 7.40
CA THR A 88 -2.84 -13.58 8.78
C THR A 88 -3.11 -12.12 9.16
N ASN A 89 -2.28 -11.19 8.68
CA ASN A 89 -2.50 -9.73 8.70
C ASN A 89 -1.52 -9.04 7.75
N SER A 90 -1.53 -7.70 7.69
CA SER A 90 -0.72 -6.92 6.76
C SER A 90 0.79 -7.07 6.94
N ASN A 91 1.24 -7.61 8.08
CA ASN A 91 2.64 -7.79 8.43
C ASN A 91 3.01 -9.26 8.69
N LYS A 92 2.11 -10.21 8.44
CA LYS A 92 2.36 -11.64 8.69
C LYS A 92 1.68 -12.53 7.65
N LEU A 93 2.48 -13.40 7.02
CA LEU A 93 1.99 -14.51 6.20
C LEU A 93 2.42 -15.83 6.84
N THR A 94 1.60 -16.87 6.67
CA THR A 94 1.89 -18.22 7.14
C THR A 94 1.66 -19.25 6.05
N THR A 95 2.52 -20.26 5.93
CA THR A 95 2.25 -21.39 5.03
C THR A 95 1.07 -22.21 5.57
N SER A 96 0.05 -22.41 4.74
CA SER A 96 -1.04 -23.35 5.03
C SER A 96 -0.80 -24.70 4.35
N TRP A 97 -0.12 -24.73 3.21
CA TRP A 97 0.26 -25.97 2.52
C TRP A 97 1.46 -25.75 1.58
N THR A 98 2.27 -26.78 1.36
CA THR A 98 3.36 -26.74 0.38
C THR A 98 3.76 -28.12 -0.15
N SER A 99 4.34 -28.15 -1.36
CA SER A 99 5.07 -29.28 -1.93
C SER A 99 6.49 -28.86 -2.35
N GLY A 100 7.32 -29.84 -2.76
CA GLY A 100 8.67 -29.56 -3.25
C GLY A 100 9.70 -29.28 -2.14
N ASN A 101 9.36 -29.58 -0.88
CA ASN A 101 10.21 -29.33 0.29
C ASN A 101 10.52 -27.85 0.55
N PHE A 102 9.53 -26.96 0.36
CA PHE A 102 9.70 -25.55 0.70
C PHE A 102 9.89 -25.34 2.20
N GLY A 103 10.97 -24.66 2.58
CA GLY A 103 11.39 -24.47 3.97
C GLY A 103 10.50 -23.50 4.75
N GLY A 104 10.34 -22.27 4.26
CA GLY A 104 9.65 -21.19 4.97
C GLY A 104 8.23 -21.52 5.42
N LYS A 105 7.87 -21.02 6.60
CA LYS A 105 6.54 -21.20 7.23
C LYS A 105 5.95 -19.88 7.72
N ILE A 106 6.75 -18.93 8.16
CA ILE A 106 6.27 -17.67 8.75
C ILE A 106 7.05 -16.49 8.16
N TRP A 107 6.37 -15.69 7.33
CA TRP A 107 6.91 -14.43 6.85
C TRP A 107 6.46 -13.31 7.77
N THR A 108 7.43 -12.55 8.27
CA THR A 108 7.21 -11.31 9.00
C THR A 108 7.67 -10.17 8.13
N ARG A 109 6.81 -9.16 7.94
CA ARG A 109 7.21 -7.97 7.19
C ARG A 109 8.33 -7.30 7.97
N GLY A 110 9.48 -7.12 7.33
CA GLY A 110 10.57 -6.39 7.95
C GLY A 110 10.10 -4.96 8.24
N ASN A 111 10.42 -4.43 9.41
CA ASN A 111 10.43 -2.96 9.58
C ASN A 111 11.43 -2.45 8.55
N SER A 112 10.96 -1.85 7.46
CA SER A 112 11.70 -1.42 6.26
C SER A 112 13.18 -1.16 6.52
N LYS A 113 13.99 -2.21 6.52
CA LYS A 113 15.44 -2.16 6.64
C LYS A 113 15.98 -3.03 5.51
N THR A 114 15.84 -2.51 4.28
CA THR A 114 16.71 -2.73 3.09
C THR A 114 16.10 -2.33 1.74
N GLN A 115 14.94 -1.66 1.73
CA GLN A 115 14.66 -0.59 0.76
C GLN A 115 14.18 0.58 1.64
N PRO A 116 14.80 1.77 1.61
CA PRO A 116 14.05 2.94 2.07
C PRO A 116 12.73 2.89 1.30
N ASN A 117 11.58 3.08 1.97
CA ASN A 117 10.38 3.42 1.20
C ASN A 117 10.84 4.50 0.24
N LYS A 118 10.85 4.25 -1.08
CA LYS A 118 11.19 5.26 -2.10
C LYS A 118 10.44 6.58 -1.81
N TYR A 119 9.34 6.40 -1.11
CA TYR A 119 8.26 7.28 -0.75
C TYR A 119 8.03 7.24 0.77
N ASN A 120 8.90 7.90 1.55
CA ASN A 120 8.69 8.11 3.00
C ASN A 120 7.97 9.44 3.30
N SER A 121 7.44 10.07 2.26
CA SER A 121 6.98 11.45 2.25
C SER A 121 6.04 11.62 1.05
N PRO A 122 5.03 12.51 1.11
CA PRO A 122 4.14 12.76 -0.02
C PRO A 122 4.78 13.57 -1.16
N ALA A 123 6.03 14.05 -1.00
CA ALA A 123 6.68 14.90 -2.00
C ALA A 123 6.84 14.23 -3.38
N GLY A 124 6.63 14.97 -4.46
CA GLY A 124 6.77 14.49 -5.84
C GLY A 124 5.44 14.43 -6.58
N THR A 125 5.48 13.80 -7.76
CA THR A 125 4.37 13.71 -8.69
C THR A 125 3.51 12.48 -8.43
N TRP A 126 2.20 12.65 -8.61
CA TRP A 126 1.16 11.65 -8.43
C TRP A 126 0.16 11.76 -9.57
N GLN A 127 -0.30 10.63 -10.07
CA GLN A 127 -1.46 10.57 -10.95
C GLN A 127 -2.72 10.76 -10.10
N SER A 128 -3.67 11.57 -10.57
CA SER A 128 -4.93 11.79 -9.85
C SER A 128 -6.10 11.98 -10.78
N THR A 129 -7.31 11.88 -10.23
CA THR A 129 -8.57 12.06 -10.99
C THR A 129 -8.73 13.45 -11.61
N TYR A 130 -8.01 14.46 -11.12
CA TYR A 130 -8.00 15.83 -11.65
C TYR A 130 -6.68 16.19 -12.36
N GLY A 131 -6.02 15.17 -12.92
CA GLY A 131 -4.70 15.29 -13.54
C GLY A 131 -3.56 15.16 -12.54
N ASP A 132 -2.33 15.23 -13.03
CA ASP A 132 -1.17 15.02 -12.18
C ASP A 132 -1.09 16.09 -11.10
N ILE A 133 -0.80 15.66 -9.87
CA ILE A 133 -0.54 16.54 -8.74
C ILE A 133 0.91 16.41 -8.31
N THR A 134 1.58 17.54 -8.10
CA THR A 134 2.93 17.60 -7.54
C THR A 134 2.89 18.20 -6.16
N PHE A 135 3.34 17.47 -5.14
CA PHE A 135 3.49 17.99 -3.78
C PHE A 135 4.94 18.41 -3.50
N ASN A 136 5.11 19.60 -2.96
CA ASN A 136 6.36 20.14 -2.46
C ASN A 136 6.26 20.33 -0.95
N ILE A 137 7.29 19.91 -0.21
CA ILE A 137 7.29 19.97 1.26
C ILE A 137 8.31 20.98 1.74
N GLN A 138 7.88 21.85 2.66
CA GLN A 138 8.73 22.79 3.40
C GLN A 138 8.41 22.65 4.89
N GLY A 139 9.13 21.77 5.60
CA GLY A 139 8.81 21.41 6.98
C GLY A 139 7.51 20.61 7.07
N ASN A 140 6.54 21.08 7.85
CA ASN A 140 5.19 20.50 7.92
C ASN A 140 4.22 21.12 6.90
N ARG A 141 4.61 22.19 6.19
CA ARG A 141 3.81 22.83 5.14
C ARG A 141 3.97 22.05 3.83
N ILE A 142 2.84 21.70 3.22
CA ILE A 142 2.78 21.10 1.89
C ILE A 142 2.13 22.09 0.94
N VAL A 143 2.75 22.28 -0.22
CA VAL A 143 2.17 22.98 -1.36
C VAL A 143 1.99 21.97 -2.50
N GLY A 144 0.76 21.80 -2.96
CA GLY A 144 0.40 20.98 -4.11
C GLY A 144 0.04 21.84 -5.32
N THR A 145 0.36 21.38 -6.53
CA THR A 145 -0.17 21.94 -7.77
C THR A 145 -0.75 20.82 -8.63
N TYR A 146 -1.94 21.02 -9.17
CA TYR A 146 -2.60 20.06 -10.06
C TYR A 146 -3.12 20.74 -11.31
N GLN A 147 -3.13 20.02 -12.43
CA GLN A 147 -3.31 20.61 -13.76
C GLN A 147 -4.72 21.20 -13.98
N TYR A 148 -5.75 20.64 -13.34
CA TYR A 148 -7.13 21.08 -13.55
C TYR A 148 -7.38 22.47 -12.96
N HIS A 149 -7.59 23.46 -13.84
CA HIS A 149 -7.86 24.87 -13.53
C HIS A 149 -6.76 25.56 -12.70
N ASP A 150 -5.49 25.32 -13.06
CA ASP A 150 -4.31 25.88 -12.38
C ASP A 150 -4.35 25.67 -10.85
N GLY A 151 -4.84 24.50 -10.47
CA GLY A 151 -5.19 24.14 -9.12
C GLY A 151 -3.99 24.14 -8.17
N LYS A 152 -4.21 24.70 -6.97
CA LYS A 152 -3.23 24.75 -5.89
C LYS A 152 -3.82 24.18 -4.62
N ILE A 153 -2.98 23.51 -3.84
CA ILE A 153 -3.28 23.06 -2.49
C ILE A 153 -2.23 23.63 -1.55
N GLU A 154 -2.65 24.07 -0.39
CA GLU A 154 -1.73 24.43 0.68
C GLU A 154 -2.26 23.89 2.01
N GLY A 155 -1.42 23.24 2.79
CA GLY A 155 -1.84 22.71 4.08
C GLY A 155 -0.70 22.24 4.98
N THR A 156 -1.08 21.70 6.13
CA THR A 156 -0.15 21.11 7.10
C THR A 156 -0.31 19.59 7.12
N LEU A 157 0.79 18.86 7.01
CA LEU A 157 0.82 17.41 7.18
C LEU A 157 1.02 17.04 8.65
N THR A 158 0.11 16.24 9.20
CA THR A 158 0.26 15.60 10.51
C THR A 158 0.07 14.09 10.36
N GLY A 159 1.13 13.32 10.60
CA GLY A 159 1.14 11.89 10.28
C GLY A 159 0.98 11.67 8.77
N ASN A 160 -0.12 11.03 8.38
CA ASN A 160 -0.48 10.75 6.99
C ASN A 160 -1.67 11.60 6.49
N VAL A 161 -2.07 12.63 7.23
CA VAL A 161 -3.21 13.48 6.88
C VAL A 161 -2.73 14.90 6.62
N LEU A 162 -2.94 15.39 5.40
CA LEU A 162 -2.75 16.77 5.00
C LEU A 162 -4.08 17.50 5.12
N LYS A 163 -4.16 18.54 5.95
CA LYS A 163 -5.33 19.42 6.03
C LYS A 163 -4.96 20.82 5.58
N GLY A 164 -5.84 21.45 4.81
CA GLY A 164 -5.57 22.77 4.27
C GLY A 164 -6.67 23.28 3.37
N THR A 165 -6.28 24.07 2.38
CA THR A 165 -7.18 24.64 1.38
C THR A 165 -6.75 24.26 -0.03
N TRP A 166 -7.73 24.25 -0.93
CA TRP A 166 -7.51 24.19 -2.37
C TRP A 166 -7.99 25.50 -3.02
N GLN A 167 -7.39 25.87 -4.14
CA GLN A 167 -7.76 27.05 -4.92
C GLN A 167 -7.59 26.75 -6.41
N GLN A 168 -8.57 27.19 -7.20
CA GLN A 168 -8.60 27.21 -8.65
C GLN A 168 -8.97 28.62 -9.13
N ASP A 169 -8.97 28.85 -10.44
CA ASP A 169 -9.49 30.09 -11.03
C ASP A 169 -10.99 30.33 -10.74
N ASN A 170 -11.74 29.25 -10.54
CA ASN A 170 -13.20 29.24 -10.42
C ASN A 170 -13.72 28.89 -9.02
N GLY A 171 -12.83 28.69 -8.05
CA GLY A 171 -13.24 28.19 -6.73
C GLY A 171 -12.11 28.08 -5.72
N HIS A 172 -12.51 27.91 -4.47
CA HIS A 172 -11.62 27.56 -3.37
C HIS A 172 -12.42 26.84 -2.28
N GLY A 173 -11.73 26.18 -1.36
CA GLY A 173 -12.36 25.53 -0.22
C GLY A 173 -11.38 24.79 0.66
N GLU A 174 -11.91 24.13 1.68
CA GLU A 174 -11.14 23.26 2.56
C GLU A 174 -10.90 21.89 1.91
N ILE A 175 -9.77 21.28 2.23
CA ILE A 175 -9.36 19.95 1.76
C ILE A 175 -8.67 19.16 2.87
N SER A 176 -8.93 17.86 2.89
CA SER A 176 -8.25 16.87 3.72
C SER A 176 -7.82 15.70 2.85
N ILE A 177 -6.52 15.51 2.67
CA ILE A 177 -5.93 14.39 1.93
C ILE A 177 -5.37 13.38 2.92
N THR A 178 -5.76 12.12 2.79
CA THR A 178 -5.26 11.01 3.60
C THR A 178 -4.40 10.10 2.74
N PHE A 179 -3.09 10.09 3.02
CA PHE A 179 -2.14 9.18 2.40
C PHE A 179 -2.18 7.82 3.08
N ASN A 180 -1.91 6.74 2.34
CA ASN A 180 -1.62 5.45 2.95
C ASN A 180 -0.23 5.46 3.63
N LYS A 181 0.08 4.43 4.41
CA LYS A 181 1.27 4.41 5.30
C LYS A 181 2.60 4.49 4.55
N ASP A 182 2.63 4.03 3.31
CA ASP A 182 3.79 3.99 2.42
C ASP A 182 3.79 5.10 1.37
N PHE A 183 2.84 6.06 1.47
CA PHE A 183 2.70 7.18 0.53
C PHE A 183 2.73 6.72 -0.94
N THR A 184 2.03 5.64 -1.26
CA THR A 184 1.81 5.21 -2.66
C THR A 184 0.44 5.59 -3.16
N ASP A 185 -0.52 5.85 -2.26
CA ASP A 185 -1.90 6.17 -2.60
C ASP A 185 -2.47 7.25 -1.66
N PHE A 186 -3.45 8.02 -2.14
CA PHE A 186 -4.23 8.94 -1.32
C PHE A 186 -5.72 8.97 -1.69
N SER A 187 -6.53 9.35 -0.70
CA SER A 187 -7.93 9.76 -0.89
C SER A 187 -8.15 11.16 -0.31
N THR A 188 -9.12 11.87 -0.85
CA THR A 188 -9.37 13.27 -0.51
C THR A 188 -10.83 13.48 -0.09
N VAL A 189 -11.04 14.37 0.86
CA VAL A 189 -12.33 15.01 1.14
C VAL A 189 -12.15 16.51 0.92
N TYR A 190 -13.00 17.15 0.12
CA TYR A 190 -12.93 18.60 -0.09
C TYR A 190 -14.32 19.24 -0.09
N LEU A 191 -14.34 20.53 0.24
CA LEU A 191 -15.55 21.34 0.26
C LEU A 191 -15.59 22.27 -0.96
N TRP A 192 -16.74 22.34 -1.63
CA TRP A 192 -17.02 23.30 -2.70
C TRP A 192 -18.46 23.78 -2.58
N ASN A 193 -18.67 25.09 -2.54
CA ASN A 193 -20.00 25.71 -2.39
C ASN A 193 -20.85 25.11 -1.25
N GLY A 194 -20.21 24.83 -0.10
CA GLY A 194 -20.85 24.26 1.09
C GLY A 194 -21.21 22.78 0.99
N LYS A 195 -20.81 22.09 -0.08
CA LYS A 195 -20.99 20.64 -0.27
C LYS A 195 -19.67 19.90 -0.13
N THR A 196 -19.75 18.66 0.34
CA THR A 196 -18.60 17.76 0.53
C THR A 196 -18.48 16.78 -0.62
N PHE A 197 -17.25 16.57 -1.09
CA PHE A 197 -16.87 15.72 -2.21
C PHE A 197 -15.74 14.76 -1.80
N THR A 198 -15.69 13.57 -2.41
CA THR A 198 -14.76 12.48 -2.01
C THR A 198 -14.19 11.69 -3.19
N GLU A 199 -14.49 12.11 -4.41
CA GLU A 199 -14.09 11.43 -5.65
C GLU A 199 -12.60 11.61 -5.99
N TRP A 200 -11.91 12.57 -5.35
CA TRP A 200 -10.53 12.84 -5.66
C TRP A 200 -9.59 11.84 -4.99
N THR A 201 -9.00 10.98 -5.80
CA THR A 201 -7.99 10.00 -5.40
C THR A 201 -6.74 10.12 -6.26
N GLY A 202 -5.63 9.55 -5.79
CA GLY A 202 -4.44 9.44 -6.60
C GLY A 202 -3.46 8.39 -6.12
N ASN A 203 -2.58 8.00 -7.02
CA ASN A 203 -1.54 7.01 -6.82
C ASN A 203 -0.20 7.57 -7.31
N ARG A 204 0.87 7.06 -6.74
CA ARG A 204 2.22 7.46 -7.10
C ARG A 204 2.66 6.80 -8.41
N ASP A 205 3.46 7.53 -9.17
CA ASP A 205 4.19 6.99 -10.34
C ASP A 205 5.23 5.93 -9.94
#